data_AF-A0AAW0LR05-F1
#
_entry.id   AF-A0AAW0LR05-F1
#
_cell.length_a   1.000
_cell.length_b   1.000
_cell.length_c   1.000
_cell.angle_alpha   90.00
_cell.angle_beta   90.00
_cell.angle_gamma   90.00
#
_symmetry.space_group_name_H-M   'P 1'
#
loop_
_entity.id
_entity.type
_entity.pdbx_description
1 polymer ?
#
loop_
_entity_poly.entity_id
_entity_poly.type
_entity_poly.pdbx_seq_one_letter_code
_entity_poly.pdbx_strand_id
1 'polypeptide(L)'
;MDSAVLDGIINKLLEVRGKPGKQVQLSEAQMRMLCVLSKEIFLKQPNLLELEAPVKICGDIHGQYSDLLRLFEHGGLPPRSNYLFLGDYVDRGKQSLETICLLLAYKIRYPENFFLLRGNHECASVNRIYGFYDECKRRFNVRLWKLFTDCFNCLPVAALIDERILCMHGGLSPDLHNLDDIRSLQRPADVPESGLLCDLLWSDPSRDGQGWGLNDRGVSYTFGADTVTEFLEKQDLDLICRAHQVVEDGYEFFANRQLVTIFSAPNYCGEFDNAGAMMTVDETLTCSFQILKPADKKPKFGSFSFGTSAAAKPGYTPTKSKYDNLEYIFFILLPLWYPGDIHGQYSDLLRLFEHGGLPPRSNYLFLGDYVDRGKQSLETICLLLAYKIRYPENFFLLRGNHECASVNRIYGFYDECKRRFNVRLWKLFTDCFNCLPVAALIDERILCMHGGLSPDLHNLDDIRSLQRPADVPESGLLCDLLWSDPSRDGQGWGLNDRGVSYTFGADTVTEFLEKQDLDLICRAHQVVEDGYEFFANRQLVTIFSAPNYCGEFDNAGAMMTVDETLTCSFQILKPADKKPKFGSFSFGTSAAAKPGYTPTKSKMFLFLFFYVKLDIALH
;
A
#
# COMPACT_ATOMS: atom_id res chain seq x y z
N MET A 1 8.79 -28.17 26.06
CA MET A 1 7.59 -28.84 25.48
C MET A 1 7.99 -30.28 25.19
N ASP A 2 7.09 -31.24 25.40
CA ASP A 2 7.32 -32.63 24.98
C ASP A 2 7.53 -32.69 23.44
N SER A 3 8.53 -33.44 22.98
CA SER A 3 8.85 -33.52 21.54
C SER A 3 7.67 -33.98 20.70
N ALA A 4 6.87 -34.93 21.19
CA ALA A 4 5.70 -35.43 20.47
C ALA A 4 4.61 -34.35 20.31
N VAL A 5 4.50 -33.43 21.27
CA VAL A 5 3.58 -32.29 21.17
C VAL A 5 4.07 -31.30 20.12
N LEU A 6 5.37 -31.02 20.08
CA LEU A 6 5.96 -30.13 19.07
C LEU A 6 5.84 -30.72 17.66
N ASP A 7 6.18 -32.00 17.50
CA ASP A 7 6.04 -32.71 16.22
C ASP A 7 4.56 -32.74 15.78
N GLY A 8 3.62 -32.89 16.72
CA GLY A 8 2.18 -32.77 16.45
C GLY A 8 1.74 -31.37 15.99
N ILE A 9 2.37 -30.29 16.46
CA ILE A 9 2.13 -28.92 15.98
C ILE A 9 2.67 -28.76 14.55
N ILE A 10 3.90 -29.21 14.31
CA ILE A 10 4.55 -29.13 12.98
C ILE A 10 3.72 -29.91 11.96
N ASN A 11 3.31 -31.13 12.26
CA ASN A 11 2.50 -31.95 11.35
C ASN A 11 1.19 -31.27 10.99
N LYS A 12 0.46 -30.70 11.97
CA LYS A 12 -0.78 -29.93 11.72
C LYS A 12 -0.56 -28.73 10.81
N LEU A 13 0.55 -28.03 10.97
CA LEU A 13 0.92 -26.90 10.12
C LEU A 13 1.20 -27.38 8.69
N LEU A 14 1.91 -28.50 8.52
CA LEU A 14 2.25 -29.06 7.21
C LEU A 14 1.10 -29.81 6.50
N GLU A 15 0.01 -30.13 7.20
CA GLU A 15 -1.15 -30.87 6.64
C GLU A 15 -1.93 -30.08 5.57
N VAL A 16 -1.77 -28.75 5.53
CA VAL A 16 -2.44 -27.89 4.55
C VAL A 16 -1.63 -27.67 3.27
N ARG A 17 -0.49 -28.37 3.11
CA ARG A 17 0.26 -28.40 1.85
C ARG A 17 -0.65 -28.74 0.67
N GLY A 18 -0.52 -27.98 -0.41
CA GLY A 18 -1.37 -28.09 -1.59
C GLY A 18 -2.80 -27.55 -1.42
N LYS A 19 -3.15 -26.90 -0.30
CA LYS A 19 -4.46 -26.28 -0.06
C LYS A 19 -4.29 -24.78 0.29
N PRO A 20 -3.97 -23.92 -0.69
CA PRO A 20 -3.68 -22.51 -0.44
C PRO A 20 -4.82 -21.80 0.29
N GLY A 21 -4.47 -20.98 1.29
CA GLY A 21 -5.42 -20.21 2.09
C GLY A 21 -6.14 -21.00 3.21
N LYS A 22 -5.97 -22.33 3.28
CA LYS A 22 -6.57 -23.13 4.37
C LYS A 22 -5.87 -22.78 5.69
N GLN A 23 -6.65 -22.28 6.65
CA GLN A 23 -6.15 -21.97 8.00
C GLN A 23 -5.87 -23.24 8.80
N VAL A 24 -4.87 -23.15 9.68
CA VAL A 24 -4.51 -24.21 10.62
C VAL A 24 -5.01 -23.83 12.01
N GLN A 25 -5.72 -24.74 12.66
CA GLN A 25 -6.28 -24.52 13.99
C GLN A 25 -5.28 -24.95 15.07
N LEU A 26 -4.45 -24.01 15.53
CA LEU A 26 -3.65 -24.15 16.75
C LEU A 26 -4.37 -23.48 17.93
N SER A 27 -4.24 -24.05 19.12
CA SER A 27 -4.77 -23.41 20.33
C SER A 27 -3.89 -22.25 20.78
N GLU A 28 -4.47 -21.27 21.47
CA GLU A 28 -3.72 -20.15 22.06
C GLU A 28 -2.61 -20.65 23.01
N ALA A 29 -2.87 -21.74 23.74
CA ALA A 29 -1.88 -22.36 24.62
C ALA A 29 -0.66 -22.92 23.86
N GLN A 30 -0.90 -23.51 22.68
CA GLN A 30 0.18 -23.98 21.81
C GLN A 30 1.00 -22.80 21.28
N MET A 31 0.35 -21.76 20.75
CA MET A 31 1.04 -20.57 20.24
C MET A 31 1.84 -19.86 21.34
N ARG A 32 1.25 -19.70 22.53
CA ARG A 32 1.96 -19.15 23.70
C ARG A 32 3.22 -19.96 24.03
N MET A 33 3.14 -21.29 23.99
CA MET A 33 4.30 -22.14 24.28
C MET A 33 5.39 -22.00 23.21
N LEU A 34 5.01 -21.84 21.94
CA LEU A 34 5.98 -21.55 20.87
C LEU A 34 6.71 -20.23 21.14
N CYS A 35 6.01 -19.15 21.49
CA CYS A 35 6.64 -17.86 21.81
C CYS A 35 7.58 -17.94 23.01
N VAL A 36 7.15 -18.61 24.10
CA VAL A 36 7.95 -18.73 25.33
C VAL A 36 9.24 -19.52 25.09
N LEU A 37 9.16 -20.68 24.44
CA LEU A 37 10.32 -21.54 24.25
C LEU A 37 11.29 -20.99 23.20
N SER A 38 10.78 -20.42 22.11
CA SER A 38 11.63 -19.78 21.10
C SER A 38 12.36 -18.57 21.68
N LYS A 39 11.68 -17.74 22.48
CA LYS A 39 12.30 -16.63 23.23
C LYS A 39 13.49 -17.09 24.07
N GLU A 40 13.34 -18.17 24.83
CA GLU A 40 14.44 -18.73 25.63
C GLU A 40 15.63 -19.16 24.77
N ILE A 41 15.38 -19.74 23.60
CA ILE A 41 16.43 -20.15 22.66
C ILE A 41 17.12 -18.91 22.08
N PHE A 42 16.36 -17.91 21.63
CA PHE A 42 16.95 -16.70 21.04
C PHE A 42 17.82 -15.94 22.02
N LEU A 43 17.42 -15.85 23.30
CA LEU A 43 18.22 -15.19 24.34
C LEU A 43 19.50 -15.96 24.72
N LYS A 44 19.56 -17.27 24.46
CA LYS A 44 20.77 -18.09 24.68
C LYS A 44 21.77 -17.98 23.53
N GLN A 45 21.28 -17.75 22.31
CA GLN A 45 22.11 -17.55 21.13
C GLN A 45 22.53 -16.07 21.00
N PRO A 46 23.67 -15.74 20.39
CA PRO A 46 24.16 -14.35 20.28
C PRO A 46 23.31 -13.48 19.34
N ASN A 47 23.52 -12.16 19.39
CA ASN A 47 22.85 -11.20 18.49
C ASN A 47 23.38 -11.26 17.05
N LEU A 48 24.67 -11.51 16.93
CA LEU A 48 25.34 -11.90 15.70
C LEU A 48 25.53 -13.41 15.76
N LEU A 49 24.72 -14.15 15.00
CA LEU A 49 24.86 -15.60 14.89
C LEU A 49 26.13 -15.93 14.10
N GLU A 50 26.88 -16.93 14.53
CA GLU A 50 28.04 -17.45 13.79
C GLU A 50 27.67 -18.83 13.26
N LEU A 51 27.58 -18.96 11.94
CA LEU A 51 27.00 -20.12 11.24
C LEU A 51 28.01 -20.71 10.26
N GLU A 52 27.85 -21.99 9.96
CA GLU A 52 28.65 -22.71 8.96
C GLU A 52 27.76 -23.13 7.78
N ALA A 53 28.29 -23.07 6.56
CA ALA A 53 27.68 -23.67 5.39
C ALA A 53 27.71 -25.22 5.50
N PRO A 54 26.78 -25.94 4.84
CA PRO A 54 25.78 -25.46 3.89
C PRO A 54 24.56 -24.85 4.57
N VAL A 55 24.04 -23.76 4.01
CA VAL A 55 22.83 -23.08 4.50
C VAL A 55 22.00 -22.48 3.37
N LYS A 56 20.68 -22.51 3.53
CA LYS A 56 19.72 -21.87 2.64
C LYS A 56 19.21 -20.58 3.27
N ILE A 57 19.40 -19.47 2.58
CA ILE A 57 19.04 -18.12 3.03
C ILE A 57 17.76 -17.66 2.33
N CYS A 58 16.78 -17.24 3.12
CA CYS A 58 15.47 -16.77 2.66
C CYS A 58 15.23 -15.33 3.15
N GLY A 59 14.69 -14.49 2.29
CA GLY A 59 14.24 -13.15 2.64
C GLY A 59 12.82 -13.13 3.19
N ASP A 60 12.11 -12.04 2.90
CA ASP A 60 10.77 -11.73 3.37
C ASP A 60 9.74 -12.80 2.98
N ILE A 61 8.80 -13.08 3.90
CA ILE A 61 7.70 -14.04 3.69
C ILE A 61 6.34 -13.39 3.85
N HIS A 62 6.21 -12.41 4.75
CA HIS A 62 5.02 -11.58 4.96
C HIS A 62 3.70 -12.36 4.97
N GLY A 63 3.62 -13.40 5.80
CA GLY A 63 2.39 -14.18 5.96
C GLY A 63 1.90 -14.91 4.70
N GLN A 64 2.70 -15.02 3.63
CA GLN A 64 2.43 -15.85 2.44
C GLN A 64 2.70 -17.34 2.74
N TYR A 65 1.93 -17.90 3.67
CA TYR A 65 2.17 -19.23 4.23
C TYR A 65 2.22 -20.35 3.18
N SER A 66 1.39 -20.27 2.14
CA SER A 66 1.38 -21.26 1.07
C SER A 66 2.69 -21.24 0.26
N ASP A 67 3.29 -20.06 0.08
CA ASP A 67 4.57 -19.92 -0.61
C ASP A 67 5.74 -20.32 0.29
N LEU A 68 5.66 -20.09 1.61
CA LEU A 68 6.62 -20.67 2.57
C LEU A 68 6.65 -22.20 2.48
N LEU A 69 5.48 -22.84 2.38
CA LEU A 69 5.41 -24.30 2.21
C LEU A 69 6.02 -24.75 0.88
N ARG A 70 5.78 -24.03 -0.22
CA ARG A 70 6.43 -24.28 -1.52
C ARG A 70 7.94 -24.11 -1.44
N LEU A 71 8.42 -23.08 -0.74
CA LEU A 71 9.84 -22.84 -0.52
C LEU A 71 10.48 -24.04 0.18
N PHE A 72 9.86 -24.58 1.23
CA PHE A 72 10.34 -25.81 1.88
C PHE A 72 10.22 -27.07 1.00
N GLU A 73 9.25 -27.15 0.10
CA GLU A 73 9.16 -28.26 -0.86
C GLU A 73 10.35 -28.24 -1.84
N HIS A 74 10.75 -27.06 -2.31
CA HIS A 74 11.90 -26.87 -3.20
C HIS A 74 13.25 -26.97 -2.47
N GLY A 75 13.39 -26.33 -1.31
CA GLY A 75 14.63 -26.30 -0.52
C GLY A 75 14.84 -27.51 0.38
N GLY A 76 13.78 -28.27 0.64
CA GLY A 76 13.76 -29.41 1.55
C GLY A 76 13.44 -29.04 2.99
N LEU A 77 12.55 -29.81 3.60
CA LEU A 77 12.10 -29.59 4.98
C LEU A 77 13.27 -29.74 5.98
N PRO A 78 13.32 -28.90 7.03
CA PRO A 78 14.22 -29.13 8.16
C PRO A 78 14.03 -30.53 8.77
N PRO A 79 15.10 -31.25 9.14
CA PRO A 79 16.49 -30.81 9.18
C PRO A 79 17.30 -31.20 7.93
N ARG A 80 16.65 -31.57 6.81
CA ARG A 80 17.36 -31.99 5.59
C ARG A 80 18.24 -30.89 5.01
N SER A 81 17.85 -29.64 5.23
CA SER A 81 18.61 -28.45 4.87
C SER A 81 18.64 -27.50 6.07
N ASN A 82 19.77 -26.84 6.27
CA ASN A 82 19.88 -25.74 7.23
C ASN A 82 19.25 -24.49 6.64
N TYR A 83 18.60 -23.67 7.47
CA TYR A 83 17.96 -22.43 7.02
C TYR A 83 18.35 -21.23 7.87
N LEU A 84 18.56 -20.11 7.20
CA LEU A 84 18.60 -18.77 7.77
C LEU A 84 17.50 -17.94 7.10
N PHE A 85 16.55 -17.42 7.87
CA PHE A 85 15.62 -16.41 7.38
C PHE A 85 16.02 -15.02 7.84
N LEU A 86 15.90 -14.03 6.96
CA LEU A 86 16.41 -12.68 7.17
C LEU A 86 15.44 -11.75 7.90
N GLY A 87 14.16 -12.09 8.00
CA GLY A 87 13.15 -11.28 8.69
C GLY A 87 11.82 -11.25 7.96
N ASP A 88 10.93 -10.38 8.44
CA ASP A 88 9.65 -10.03 7.82
C ASP A 88 8.77 -11.25 7.55
N TYR A 89 8.43 -11.91 8.65
CA TYR A 89 7.62 -13.13 8.66
C TYR A 89 6.13 -12.83 8.63
N VAL A 90 5.74 -11.71 9.23
CA VAL A 90 4.35 -11.32 9.47
C VAL A 90 3.96 -10.08 8.65
N ASP A 91 2.70 -9.67 8.80
CA ASP A 91 2.05 -8.56 8.10
C ASP A 91 1.84 -8.81 6.60
N ARG A 92 1.01 -7.94 5.99
CA ARG A 92 0.73 -7.82 4.55
C ARG A 92 0.01 -9.03 3.92
N GLY A 93 0.50 -10.24 4.12
CA GLY A 93 -0.15 -11.48 3.71
C GLY A 93 -1.23 -11.98 4.67
N LYS A 94 -1.88 -13.07 4.27
CA LYS A 94 -3.16 -13.51 4.85
C LYS A 94 -3.02 -14.48 6.04
N GLN A 95 -1.85 -15.07 6.23
CA GLN A 95 -1.63 -16.18 7.17
C GLN A 95 -0.32 -15.99 7.95
N SER A 96 -0.18 -14.83 8.60
CA SER A 96 1.01 -14.50 9.40
C SER A 96 1.13 -15.43 10.59
N LEU A 97 0.03 -15.80 11.24
CA LEU A 97 0.07 -16.71 12.40
C LEU A 97 0.59 -18.10 12.04
N GLU A 98 0.12 -18.71 10.95
CA GLU A 98 0.64 -19.99 10.49
C GLU A 98 2.13 -19.91 10.12
N THR A 99 2.51 -18.83 9.42
CA THR A 99 3.89 -18.55 9.00
C THR A 99 4.81 -18.52 10.21
N ILE A 100 4.58 -17.60 11.16
CA ILE A 100 5.45 -17.46 12.32
C ILE A 100 5.39 -18.69 13.24
N CYS A 101 4.22 -19.33 13.40
CA CYS A 101 4.14 -20.54 14.23
C CYS A 101 4.96 -21.69 13.66
N LEU A 102 5.00 -21.88 12.34
CA LEU A 102 5.83 -22.91 11.72
C LEU A 102 7.32 -22.62 11.89
N LEU A 103 7.73 -21.37 11.66
CA LEU A 103 9.11 -20.93 11.82
C LEU A 103 9.59 -21.09 13.27
N LEU A 104 8.80 -20.66 14.26
CA LEU A 104 9.13 -20.84 15.68
C LEU A 104 9.14 -22.33 16.08
N ALA A 105 8.23 -23.14 15.54
CA ALA A 105 8.22 -24.57 15.81
C ALA A 105 9.49 -25.26 15.28
N TYR A 106 9.95 -24.91 14.08
CA TYR A 106 11.23 -25.39 13.56
C TYR A 106 12.43 -24.87 14.35
N LYS A 107 12.40 -23.60 14.80
CA LYS A 107 13.46 -23.08 15.67
C LYS A 107 13.58 -23.86 16.97
N ILE A 108 12.46 -24.23 17.58
CA ILE A 108 12.46 -25.04 18.80
C ILE A 108 12.94 -26.47 18.51
N ARG A 109 12.53 -27.04 17.38
CA ARG A 109 12.84 -28.43 17.02
C ARG A 109 14.30 -28.64 16.60
N TYR A 110 14.87 -27.65 15.93
CA TYR A 110 16.20 -27.68 15.31
C TYR A 110 16.97 -26.37 15.60
N PRO A 111 17.27 -26.07 16.88
CA PRO A 111 17.84 -24.78 17.28
C PRO A 111 19.20 -24.47 16.66
N GLU A 112 19.95 -25.51 16.26
CA GLU A 112 21.29 -25.42 15.66
C GLU A 112 21.29 -25.62 14.12
N ASN A 113 20.12 -25.75 13.48
CA ASN A 113 20.00 -25.91 12.02
C ASN A 113 18.96 -24.97 11.39
N PHE A 114 18.21 -24.24 12.21
CA PHE A 114 17.15 -23.34 11.77
C PHE A 114 17.26 -22.01 12.50
N PHE A 115 17.50 -20.94 11.74
CA PHE A 115 17.83 -19.62 12.26
C PHE A 115 16.88 -18.57 11.69
N LEU A 116 16.51 -17.63 12.55
CA LEU A 116 15.56 -16.56 12.26
C LEU A 116 16.19 -15.26 12.73
N LEU A 117 16.46 -14.34 11.81
CA LEU A 117 16.83 -12.98 12.14
C LEU A 117 15.59 -12.13 12.39
N ARG A 118 15.79 -10.91 12.87
CA ARG A 118 14.73 -9.93 13.05
C ARG A 118 14.59 -9.12 11.77
N GLY A 119 13.37 -8.97 11.26
CA GLY A 119 13.02 -7.95 10.27
C GLY A 119 12.38 -6.73 10.91
N ASN A 120 12.13 -5.68 10.12
CA ASN A 120 11.50 -4.47 10.63
C ASN A 120 10.01 -4.68 10.97
N HIS A 121 9.36 -5.70 10.42
CA HIS A 121 7.99 -6.10 10.77
C HIS A 121 7.90 -6.91 12.08
N GLU A 122 9.02 -7.42 12.59
CA GLU A 122 9.09 -8.01 13.94
C GLU A 122 9.26 -6.93 15.03
N CYS A 123 8.56 -5.81 14.89
CA CYS A 123 8.46 -4.75 15.89
C CYS A 123 7.00 -4.30 16.11
N ALA A 124 6.69 -3.85 17.33
CA ALA A 124 5.32 -3.56 17.72
C ALA A 124 4.71 -2.41 16.92
N SER A 125 5.47 -1.36 16.62
CA SER A 125 4.98 -0.17 15.91
C SER A 125 4.54 -0.50 14.49
N VAL A 126 5.30 -1.33 13.77
CA VAL A 126 5.02 -1.75 12.39
C VAL A 126 3.86 -2.75 12.35
N ASN A 127 3.99 -3.89 13.03
CA ASN A 127 2.99 -4.96 12.93
C ASN A 127 1.68 -4.68 13.66
N ARG A 128 1.60 -3.55 14.36
CA ARG A 128 0.35 -2.97 14.85
C ARG A 128 -0.56 -2.49 13.73
N ILE A 129 0.01 -2.07 12.60
CA ILE A 129 -0.65 -1.33 11.52
C ILE A 129 -0.72 -2.18 10.24
N TYR A 130 0.28 -3.01 9.96
CA TYR A 130 0.40 -3.72 8.67
C TYR A 130 -0.21 -5.13 8.64
N GLY A 131 -0.91 -5.56 9.71
CA GLY A 131 -1.88 -6.66 9.64
C GLY A 131 -1.79 -7.70 10.77
N PHE A 132 -0.63 -7.95 11.36
CA PHE A 132 -0.43 -9.03 12.31
C PHE A 132 -1.20 -8.83 13.62
N TYR A 133 -1.23 -7.60 14.14
CA TYR A 133 -2.06 -7.27 15.30
C TYR A 133 -3.53 -7.58 15.04
N ASP A 134 -4.05 -7.17 13.88
CA ASP A 134 -5.45 -7.38 13.54
C ASP A 134 -5.75 -8.86 13.31
N GLU A 135 -4.82 -9.62 12.72
CA GLU A 135 -4.92 -11.07 12.61
C GLU A 135 -5.00 -11.74 14.00
N CYS A 136 -4.08 -11.40 14.91
CA CYS A 136 -4.07 -11.91 16.29
C CYS A 136 -5.37 -11.56 17.03
N LYS A 137 -5.78 -10.28 16.97
CA LYS A 137 -6.98 -9.78 17.65
C LYS A 137 -8.26 -10.43 17.11
N ARG A 138 -8.34 -10.64 15.79
CA ARG A 138 -9.52 -11.23 15.13
C ARG A 138 -9.65 -12.72 15.40
N ARG A 139 -8.54 -13.47 15.36
CA ARG A 139 -8.54 -14.94 15.51
C ARG A 139 -8.45 -15.38 16.97
N PHE A 140 -7.83 -14.57 17.82
CA PHE A 140 -7.59 -14.85 19.22
C PHE A 140 -7.87 -13.62 20.07
N ASN A 141 -6.82 -12.91 20.51
CA ASN A 141 -6.93 -11.74 21.37
C ASN A 141 -5.64 -10.90 21.31
N VAL A 142 -5.71 -9.69 21.87
CA VAL A 142 -4.57 -8.75 21.92
C VAL A 142 -3.44 -9.24 22.82
N ARG A 143 -3.72 -10.10 23.81
CA ARG A 143 -2.70 -10.65 24.70
C ARG A 143 -1.77 -11.59 23.94
N LEU A 144 -2.28 -12.36 22.98
CA LEU A 144 -1.48 -13.20 22.11
C LEU A 144 -0.50 -12.36 21.26
N TRP A 145 -0.96 -11.25 20.67
CA TRP A 145 -0.08 -10.33 19.94
C TRP A 145 1.08 -9.83 20.82
N LYS A 146 0.80 -9.42 22.06
CA LYS A 146 1.85 -9.01 23.00
C LYS A 146 2.86 -10.12 23.29
N LEU A 147 2.43 -11.38 23.36
CA LEU A 147 3.34 -12.52 23.52
C LEU A 147 4.25 -12.73 22.31
N PHE A 148 3.76 -12.46 21.10
CA PHE A 148 4.61 -12.44 19.91
C PHE A 148 5.58 -11.26 19.94
N THR A 149 5.12 -10.05 20.31
CA THR A 149 6.01 -8.90 20.51
C THR A 149 7.14 -9.21 21.49
N ASP A 150 6.82 -9.81 22.65
CA ASP A 150 7.82 -10.20 23.65
C ASP A 150 8.84 -11.23 23.15
N CYS A 151 8.45 -12.04 22.15
CA CYS A 151 9.30 -13.02 21.48
C CYS A 151 10.17 -12.35 20.40
N PHE A 152 9.56 -11.50 19.57
CA PHE A 152 10.24 -10.73 18.51
C PHE A 152 11.33 -9.81 19.05
N ASN A 153 11.09 -9.18 20.20
CA ASN A 153 12.09 -8.37 20.89
C ASN A 153 13.35 -9.15 21.30
N CYS A 154 13.34 -10.48 21.21
CA CYS A 154 14.47 -11.34 21.50
C CYS A 154 15.15 -11.92 20.25
N LEU A 155 14.67 -11.67 19.03
CA LEU A 155 15.30 -12.20 17.82
C LEU A 155 16.73 -11.65 17.64
N PRO A 156 17.70 -12.46 17.18
CA PRO A 156 19.01 -11.96 16.74
C PRO A 156 18.84 -11.09 15.49
N VAL A 157 19.81 -10.21 15.22
CA VAL A 157 19.65 -9.17 14.19
C VAL A 157 20.57 -9.36 12.99
N ALA A 158 21.63 -10.17 13.14
CA ALA A 158 22.53 -10.50 12.05
C ALA A 158 23.08 -11.93 12.18
N ALA A 159 23.63 -12.45 11.09
CA ALA A 159 24.39 -13.69 11.08
C ALA A 159 25.67 -13.53 10.24
N LEU A 160 26.73 -14.22 10.62
CA LEU A 160 27.98 -14.33 9.90
C LEU A 160 28.18 -15.79 9.51
N ILE A 161 28.22 -16.07 8.21
CA ILE A 161 28.41 -17.42 7.68
C ILE A 161 29.87 -17.59 7.28
N ASP A 162 30.53 -18.59 7.87
CA ASP A 162 31.93 -18.97 7.64
C ASP A 162 32.89 -17.78 7.64
N GLU A 163 32.64 -16.80 8.52
CA GLU A 163 33.45 -15.57 8.64
C GLU A 163 33.53 -14.72 7.35
N ARG A 164 32.69 -15.00 6.33
CA ARG A 164 32.79 -14.35 5.01
C ARG A 164 31.51 -13.67 4.53
N ILE A 165 30.33 -14.18 4.90
CA ILE A 165 29.04 -13.64 4.45
C ILE A 165 28.29 -13.04 5.63
N LEU A 166 28.12 -11.72 5.64
CA LEU A 166 27.35 -11.03 6.67
C LEU A 166 25.88 -10.87 6.22
N CYS A 167 24.97 -11.36 7.04
CA CYS A 167 23.54 -11.41 6.77
C CYS A 167 22.75 -10.53 7.74
N MET A 168 21.82 -9.71 7.24
CA MET A 168 20.88 -8.91 8.03
C MET A 168 19.59 -8.65 7.24
N HIS A 169 18.59 -8.02 7.84
CA HIS A 169 17.36 -7.68 7.11
C HIS A 169 17.52 -6.42 6.26
N GLY A 170 17.83 -5.31 6.96
CA GLY A 170 18.10 -3.97 6.46
C GLY A 170 19.42 -3.91 5.72
N GLY A 171 20.37 -3.15 6.22
CA GLY A 171 21.70 -3.09 5.64
C GLY A 171 22.69 -2.48 6.60
N LEU A 172 23.71 -1.82 6.05
CA LEU A 172 24.77 -1.20 6.85
C LEU A 172 24.24 -0.03 7.67
N SER A 173 24.98 0.32 8.72
CA SER A 173 24.74 1.50 9.55
C SER A 173 26.00 2.37 9.61
N PRO A 174 25.89 3.72 9.64
CA PRO A 174 27.03 4.58 9.95
C PRO A 174 27.60 4.32 11.36
N ASP A 175 26.78 3.76 12.26
CA ASP A 175 27.16 3.37 13.61
C ASP A 175 27.75 1.94 13.68
N LEU A 176 27.78 1.20 12.57
CA LEU A 176 28.40 -0.14 12.50
C LEU A 176 29.88 0.01 12.14
N HIS A 177 30.73 0.12 13.16
CA HIS A 177 32.16 0.28 12.96
C HIS A 177 32.90 -1.06 12.86
N ASN A 178 32.41 -2.07 13.58
CA ASN A 178 32.92 -3.44 13.60
C ASN A 178 31.82 -4.41 14.07
N LEU A 179 32.06 -5.72 13.92
CA LEU A 179 31.04 -6.73 14.25
C LEU A 179 30.72 -6.86 15.75
N ASP A 180 31.59 -6.40 16.66
CA ASP A 180 31.30 -6.39 18.10
C ASP A 180 30.20 -5.40 18.47
N ASP A 181 29.99 -4.36 17.66
CA ASP A 181 28.88 -3.41 17.85
C ASP A 181 27.54 -4.16 17.82
N ILE A 182 27.38 -5.11 16.88
CA ILE A 182 26.21 -6.00 16.80
C ILE A 182 26.15 -6.95 17.99
N ARG A 183 27.28 -7.57 18.36
CA ARG A 183 27.36 -8.50 19.51
C ARG A 183 26.93 -7.83 20.81
N SER A 184 27.21 -6.54 20.96
CA SER A 184 26.95 -5.74 22.17
C SER A 184 25.49 -5.32 22.36
N LEU A 185 24.66 -5.38 21.29
CA LEU A 185 23.25 -5.02 21.37
C LEU A 185 22.55 -5.83 22.47
N GLN A 186 21.69 -5.18 23.24
CA GLN A 186 20.99 -5.82 24.35
C GLN A 186 19.66 -6.39 23.90
N ARG A 187 19.26 -7.55 24.45
CA ARG A 187 17.94 -8.14 24.25
C ARG A 187 17.33 -8.56 25.60
N PRO A 188 16.00 -8.46 25.77
CA PRO A 188 15.01 -7.98 24.80
C PRO A 188 15.09 -6.47 24.56
N ALA A 189 14.86 -6.04 23.32
CA ALA A 189 14.78 -4.62 22.95
C ALA A 189 13.67 -4.38 21.94
N ASP A 190 12.99 -3.23 22.03
CA ASP A 190 12.17 -2.72 20.93
C ASP A 190 13.08 -2.06 19.87
N VAL A 191 12.57 -1.88 18.65
CA VAL A 191 13.33 -1.20 17.59
C VAL A 191 13.26 0.32 17.81
N PRO A 192 14.38 1.03 18.00
CA PRO A 192 14.39 2.48 18.17
C PRO A 192 14.07 3.19 16.85
N GLU A 193 13.75 4.48 16.92
CA GLU A 193 13.51 5.31 15.72
C GLU A 193 14.79 5.58 14.90
N SER A 194 15.98 5.44 15.51
CA SER A 194 17.28 5.64 14.86
C SER A 194 18.40 4.86 15.56
N GLY A 195 19.58 4.81 14.92
CA GLY A 195 20.79 4.17 15.42
C GLY A 195 20.95 2.72 14.94
N LEU A 196 22.06 2.08 15.34
CA LEU A 196 22.49 0.77 14.83
C LEU A 196 21.38 -0.29 14.69
N LEU A 197 20.57 -0.53 15.72
CA LEU A 197 19.48 -1.52 15.65
C LEU A 197 18.39 -1.15 14.63
N CYS A 198 18.08 0.14 14.50
CA CYS A 198 17.16 0.62 13.47
C CYS A 198 17.75 0.36 12.08
N ASP A 199 19.00 0.75 11.88
CA ASP A 199 19.64 0.70 10.56
C ASP A 199 19.84 -0.73 10.04
N LEU A 200 20.25 -1.66 10.90
CA LEU A 200 20.35 -3.09 10.55
C LEU A 200 19.03 -3.70 10.05
N LEU A 201 17.90 -3.05 10.33
CA LEU A 201 16.56 -3.50 9.95
C LEU A 201 15.92 -2.65 8.83
N TRP A 202 16.42 -1.44 8.57
CA TRP A 202 15.73 -0.46 7.72
C TRP A 202 16.56 0.17 6.61
N SER A 203 17.89 0.12 6.66
CA SER A 203 18.71 0.79 5.64
C SER A 203 18.67 0.05 4.30
N ASP A 204 18.89 0.78 3.21
CA ASP A 204 18.85 0.25 1.85
C ASP A 204 20.07 0.65 1.01
N PRO A 205 20.55 -0.23 0.10
CA PRO A 205 21.52 0.17 -0.90
C PRO A 205 20.92 1.17 -1.90
N SER A 206 21.72 2.16 -2.33
CA SER A 206 21.35 3.13 -3.37
C SER A 206 22.32 3.09 -4.54
N ARG A 207 21.79 3.04 -5.78
CA ARG A 207 22.58 3.01 -7.02
C ARG A 207 23.12 4.38 -7.42
N ASP A 208 22.41 5.44 -7.04
CA ASP A 208 22.68 6.80 -7.48
C ASP A 208 23.42 7.64 -6.42
N GLY A 209 23.59 7.10 -5.20
CA GLY A 209 24.26 7.76 -4.08
C GLY A 209 25.69 7.28 -3.84
N GLN A 210 26.55 8.19 -3.39
CA GLN A 210 27.88 7.89 -2.84
C GLN A 210 27.85 8.05 -1.31
N GLY A 211 28.48 7.15 -0.56
CA GLY A 211 28.54 7.23 0.90
C GLY A 211 27.19 6.91 1.58
N TRP A 212 26.72 7.82 2.43
CA TRP A 212 25.44 7.72 3.14
C TRP A 212 24.45 8.78 2.64
N GLY A 213 23.20 8.38 2.45
CA GLY A 213 22.10 9.25 2.06
C GLY A 213 20.90 9.12 3.00
N LEU A 214 19.93 10.01 2.85
CA LEU A 214 18.63 9.84 3.49
C LEU A 214 17.87 8.68 2.82
N ASN A 215 17.04 7.99 3.59
CA ASN A 215 16.18 6.92 3.07
C ASN A 215 14.76 7.44 2.82
N ASP A 216 14.23 7.18 1.63
CA ASP A 216 12.88 7.58 1.21
C ASP A 216 11.77 6.93 2.05
N ARG A 217 12.10 5.87 2.81
CA ARG A 217 11.21 5.29 3.82
C ARG A 217 10.93 6.22 5.01
N GLY A 218 11.67 7.33 5.13
CA GLY A 218 11.58 8.27 6.25
C GLY A 218 12.21 7.74 7.55
N VAL A 219 12.98 6.65 7.46
CA VAL A 219 13.65 5.99 8.59
C VAL A 219 14.99 5.43 8.11
N SER A 220 16.03 5.52 8.96
CA SER A 220 17.39 5.08 8.64
C SER A 220 17.99 5.81 7.42
N TYR A 221 18.95 5.16 6.75
CA TYR A 221 19.81 5.72 5.71
C TYR A 221 19.78 4.87 4.44
N THR A 222 20.18 5.48 3.32
CA THR A 222 20.66 4.75 2.15
C THR A 222 22.18 4.70 2.15
N PHE A 223 22.77 3.69 1.51
CA PHE A 223 24.23 3.57 1.39
C PHE A 223 24.69 3.18 -0.02
N GLY A 224 25.79 3.79 -0.48
CA GLY A 224 26.38 3.58 -1.80
C GLY A 224 27.23 2.32 -1.92
N ALA A 225 27.63 2.00 -3.15
CA ALA A 225 28.49 0.85 -3.43
C ALA A 225 29.90 0.99 -2.83
N ASP A 226 30.38 2.22 -2.68
CA ASP A 226 31.62 2.55 -1.99
C ASP A 226 31.57 2.17 -0.51
N THR A 227 30.46 2.50 0.18
CA THR A 227 30.24 2.11 1.58
C THR A 227 30.24 0.59 1.77
N VAL A 228 29.64 -0.15 0.83
CA VAL A 228 29.68 -1.64 0.84
C VAL A 228 31.11 -2.14 0.67
N THR A 229 31.84 -1.61 -0.32
CA THR A 229 33.21 -2.03 -0.61
C THR A 229 34.14 -1.77 0.56
N GLU A 230 34.11 -0.54 1.11
CA GLU A 230 34.92 -0.15 2.27
C GLU A 230 34.64 -1.04 3.49
N PHE A 231 33.35 -1.31 3.76
CA PHE A 231 32.96 -2.12 4.91
C PHE A 231 33.48 -3.55 4.80
N LEU A 232 33.29 -4.18 3.63
CA LEU A 232 33.74 -5.55 3.39
C LEU A 232 35.26 -5.69 3.47
N GLU A 233 36.01 -4.76 2.87
CA GLU A 233 37.48 -4.73 2.96
C GLU A 233 37.95 -4.57 4.41
N LYS A 234 37.31 -3.67 5.17
CA LYS A 234 37.67 -3.40 6.57
C LYS A 234 37.41 -4.60 7.49
N GLN A 235 36.37 -5.38 7.23
CA GLN A 235 35.99 -6.53 8.06
C GLN A 235 36.49 -7.89 7.53
N ASP A 236 37.24 -7.92 6.41
CA ASP A 236 37.67 -9.14 5.70
C ASP A 236 36.49 -10.06 5.31
N LEU A 237 35.44 -9.47 4.72
CA LEU A 237 34.23 -10.14 4.28
C LEU A 237 34.11 -10.14 2.75
N ASP A 238 33.39 -11.12 2.21
CA ASP A 238 33.23 -11.28 0.77
C ASP A 238 31.86 -10.78 0.27
N LEU A 239 30.81 -10.90 1.10
CA LEU A 239 29.43 -10.65 0.68
C LEU A 239 28.56 -10.13 1.82
N ILE A 240 27.71 -9.14 1.53
CA ILE A 240 26.54 -8.79 2.34
C ILE A 240 25.30 -9.46 1.74
N CYS A 241 24.54 -10.20 2.55
CA CYS A 241 23.27 -10.79 2.15
C CYS A 241 22.13 -10.13 2.94
N ARG A 242 21.14 -9.55 2.25
CA ARG A 242 20.04 -8.80 2.87
C ARG A 242 18.68 -9.05 2.23
N ALA A 243 17.60 -8.46 2.77
CA ALA A 243 16.23 -8.67 2.29
C ALA A 243 15.45 -7.35 2.07
N HIS A 244 14.24 -7.15 2.63
CA HIS A 244 13.51 -5.88 2.82
C HIS A 244 13.05 -5.08 1.57
N GLN A 245 13.67 -5.29 0.40
CA GLN A 245 13.28 -4.69 -0.87
C GLN A 245 12.76 -5.77 -1.81
N VAL A 246 11.59 -5.54 -2.40
CA VAL A 246 11.05 -6.38 -3.46
C VAL A 246 11.95 -6.23 -4.69
N VAL A 247 12.35 -7.35 -5.27
CA VAL A 247 13.20 -7.40 -6.46
C VAL A 247 12.61 -8.39 -7.46
N GLU A 248 12.65 -8.07 -8.75
CA GLU A 248 11.90 -8.73 -9.82
C GLU A 248 12.10 -10.26 -9.84
N ASP A 249 13.35 -10.72 -9.82
CA ASP A 249 13.70 -12.15 -9.87
C ASP A 249 13.73 -12.83 -8.48
N GLY A 250 13.32 -12.12 -7.43
CA GLY A 250 13.43 -12.56 -6.04
C GLY A 250 14.85 -12.46 -5.46
N TYR A 251 15.85 -12.15 -6.29
CA TYR A 251 17.18 -11.71 -5.83
C TYR A 251 17.75 -10.63 -6.75
N GLU A 252 18.59 -9.76 -6.21
CA GLU A 252 19.30 -8.74 -6.99
C GLU A 252 20.70 -8.49 -6.42
N PHE A 253 21.69 -8.38 -7.29
CA PHE A 253 23.05 -8.00 -6.90
C PHE A 253 23.28 -6.49 -6.97
N PHE A 254 24.07 -6.00 -6.02
CA PHE A 254 24.55 -4.63 -5.92
C PHE A 254 26.09 -4.61 -5.72
N ALA A 255 26.72 -3.45 -5.93
CA ALA A 255 28.15 -3.21 -5.71
C ALA A 255 29.05 -4.32 -6.29
N ASN A 256 29.01 -4.56 -7.61
CA ASN A 256 29.80 -5.61 -8.25
C ASN A 256 29.64 -7.02 -7.63
N ARG A 257 28.42 -7.36 -7.17
CA ARG A 257 28.05 -8.62 -6.50
C ARG A 257 28.59 -8.76 -5.07
N GLN A 258 29.06 -7.68 -4.47
CA GLN A 258 29.47 -7.64 -3.06
C GLN A 258 28.28 -7.50 -2.10
N LEU A 259 27.09 -7.17 -2.60
CA LEU A 259 25.84 -7.26 -1.85
C LEU A 259 24.77 -7.98 -2.68
N VAL A 260 23.97 -8.80 -2.03
CA VAL A 260 22.77 -9.42 -2.62
C VAL A 260 21.55 -9.15 -1.76
N THR A 261 20.48 -8.69 -2.40
CA THR A 261 19.13 -8.61 -1.84
C THR A 261 18.37 -9.88 -2.21
N ILE A 262 17.69 -10.51 -1.24
CA ILE A 262 16.85 -11.70 -1.41
C ILE A 262 15.44 -11.38 -0.91
N PHE A 263 14.44 -11.66 -1.73
CA PHE A 263 13.03 -11.52 -1.39
C PHE A 263 12.33 -12.86 -1.68
N SER A 264 11.65 -13.46 -0.69
CA SER A 264 11.16 -14.83 -0.80
C SER A 264 9.64 -14.96 -0.98
N ALA A 265 8.91 -13.85 -1.01
CA ALA A 265 7.46 -13.81 -1.24
C ALA A 265 7.15 -13.49 -2.72
N PRO A 266 6.82 -14.49 -3.56
CA PRO A 266 6.46 -14.26 -4.97
C PRO A 266 5.12 -13.55 -5.08
N ASN A 267 4.97 -12.73 -6.12
CA ASN A 267 3.77 -11.95 -6.41
C ASN A 267 3.30 -11.21 -5.14
N TYR A 268 4.25 -10.47 -4.55
CA TYR A 268 4.12 -9.88 -3.23
C TYR A 268 2.86 -9.04 -3.12
N CYS A 269 2.10 -9.22 -2.04
CA CYS A 269 0.80 -8.59 -1.79
C CYS A 269 -0.28 -8.84 -2.87
N GLY A 270 0.02 -9.57 -3.96
CA GLY A 270 -0.81 -9.59 -5.15
C GLY A 270 -0.72 -8.34 -6.02
N GLU A 271 0.26 -7.48 -5.76
CA GLU A 271 0.47 -6.17 -6.41
C GLU A 271 1.71 -6.18 -7.32
N PHE A 272 2.73 -6.95 -6.94
CA PHE A 272 3.95 -7.13 -7.72
C PHE A 272 3.88 -8.40 -8.56
N ASP A 273 4.62 -8.45 -9.66
CA ASP A 273 4.81 -9.64 -10.50
C ASP A 273 6.15 -10.37 -10.21
N ASN A 274 6.81 -9.98 -9.12
CA ASN A 274 8.10 -10.52 -8.71
C ASN A 274 8.06 -12.03 -8.45
N ALA A 275 9.18 -12.70 -8.72
CA ALA A 275 9.45 -14.02 -8.16
C ALA A 275 9.92 -13.92 -6.70
N GLY A 276 9.84 -15.05 -5.99
CA GLY A 276 10.58 -15.23 -4.74
C GLY A 276 11.89 -15.96 -5.02
N ALA A 277 12.93 -15.76 -4.23
CA ALA A 277 14.14 -16.56 -4.32
C ALA A 277 14.62 -17.05 -2.95
N MET A 278 15.48 -18.06 -2.99
CA MET A 278 16.25 -18.55 -1.86
C MET A 278 17.68 -18.79 -2.33
N MET A 279 18.66 -18.26 -1.61
CA MET A 279 20.07 -18.47 -1.89
C MET A 279 20.55 -19.72 -1.15
N THR A 280 21.27 -20.61 -1.84
CA THR A 280 21.97 -21.74 -1.24
C THR A 280 23.45 -21.42 -1.23
N VAL A 281 24.05 -21.43 -0.04
CA VAL A 281 25.50 -21.38 0.18
C VAL A 281 25.94 -22.80 0.48
N ASP A 282 26.82 -23.36 -0.36
CA ASP A 282 27.40 -24.68 -0.11
C ASP A 282 28.69 -24.59 0.73
N GLU A 283 29.26 -25.74 1.08
CA GLU A 283 30.48 -25.87 1.90
C GLU A 283 31.71 -25.16 1.30
N THR A 284 31.67 -24.79 0.02
CA THR A 284 32.73 -24.03 -0.67
C THR A 284 32.43 -22.53 -0.75
N LEU A 285 31.37 -22.07 -0.08
CA LEU A 285 30.80 -20.73 -0.18
C LEU A 285 30.29 -20.36 -1.57
N THR A 286 30.06 -21.36 -2.44
CA THR A 286 29.43 -21.10 -3.74
C THR A 286 27.95 -20.77 -3.51
N CYS A 287 27.55 -19.58 -3.95
CA CYS A 287 26.20 -19.08 -3.85
C CYS A 287 25.40 -19.42 -5.12
N SER A 288 24.25 -20.07 -4.97
CA SER A 288 23.32 -20.39 -6.06
C SER A 288 21.87 -20.03 -5.68
N PHE A 289 21.04 -19.67 -6.66
CA PHE A 289 19.68 -19.18 -6.40
C PHE A 289 18.63 -20.17 -6.89
N GLN A 290 17.64 -20.43 -6.04
CA GLN A 290 16.44 -21.19 -6.38
C GLN A 290 15.27 -20.21 -6.47
N ILE A 291 14.76 -19.99 -7.69
CA ILE A 291 13.69 -19.02 -7.97
C ILE A 291 12.32 -19.72 -7.89
N LEU A 292 11.45 -19.19 -7.05
CA LEU A 292 10.05 -19.54 -6.92
C LEU A 292 9.20 -18.55 -7.70
N LYS A 293 8.80 -18.92 -8.92
CA LYS A 293 7.87 -18.10 -9.72
C LYS A 293 6.48 -18.05 -9.08
N PRO A 294 5.70 -16.98 -9.34
CA PRO A 294 4.29 -16.93 -8.97
C PRO A 294 3.54 -18.18 -9.43
N ALA A 295 2.62 -18.69 -8.61
CA ALA A 295 1.84 -19.85 -9.00
C ALA A 295 0.91 -19.51 -10.18
N ASP A 296 0.89 -20.37 -11.22
CA ASP A 296 0.02 -20.19 -12.37
C ASP A 296 -1.46 -20.08 -11.93
N LYS A 297 -2.14 -19.02 -12.37
CA LYS A 297 -3.60 -18.91 -12.22
C LYS A 297 -4.22 -20.04 -13.05
N LYS A 298 -4.71 -21.11 -12.40
CA LYS A 298 -5.41 -22.20 -13.10
C LYS A 298 -6.51 -21.61 -14.00
N PRO A 299 -6.53 -21.90 -15.31
CA PRO A 299 -7.59 -21.43 -16.18
C PRO A 299 -8.92 -22.05 -15.74
N LYS A 300 -9.92 -21.21 -15.50
CA LYS A 300 -11.29 -21.66 -15.27
C LYS A 300 -11.81 -22.26 -16.57
N PHE A 301 -11.84 -23.59 -16.68
CA PHE A 301 -12.49 -24.31 -17.76
C PHE A 301 -14.00 -24.01 -17.75
N GLY A 302 -14.45 -23.26 -18.75
CA GLY A 302 -15.85 -23.13 -19.16
C GLY A 302 -15.95 -23.43 -20.66
N SER A 303 -16.86 -24.32 -21.03
CA SER A 303 -16.87 -25.06 -22.29
C SER A 303 -17.48 -24.32 -23.50
N PHE A 304 -16.91 -24.57 -24.68
CA PHE A 304 -17.43 -24.48 -26.07
C PHE A 304 -17.97 -23.14 -26.63
N SER A 305 -17.30 -22.59 -27.64
CA SER A 305 -17.72 -22.71 -29.06
C SER A 305 -16.63 -22.22 -30.03
N PHE A 306 -16.68 -22.72 -31.27
CA PHE A 306 -15.70 -22.66 -32.36
C PHE A 306 -15.61 -21.30 -33.08
N GLY A 307 -14.44 -20.96 -33.63
CA GLY A 307 -14.31 -19.90 -34.65
C GLY A 307 -12.87 -19.47 -35.02
N THR A 308 -12.20 -20.27 -35.85
CA THR A 308 -11.21 -19.93 -36.92
C THR A 308 -10.14 -18.84 -36.74
N SER A 309 -8.88 -19.31 -36.68
CA SER A 309 -7.65 -18.85 -37.36
C SER A 309 -7.49 -17.38 -37.85
N ALA A 310 -6.46 -16.70 -37.33
CA ALA A 310 -5.61 -15.78 -38.13
C ALA A 310 -4.19 -15.69 -37.53
N ALA A 311 -3.24 -15.46 -38.41
CA ALA A 311 -1.80 -15.71 -38.27
C ALA A 311 -1.05 -14.73 -37.34
N ALA A 312 0.03 -15.26 -36.75
CA ALA A 312 1.08 -14.50 -36.09
C ALA A 312 1.92 -13.69 -37.09
N LYS A 313 2.29 -12.46 -36.70
CA LYS A 313 3.48 -11.73 -37.18
C LYS A 313 4.03 -10.79 -36.10
N PRO A 314 5.31 -10.40 -36.19
CA PRO A 314 6.20 -10.28 -35.03
C PRO A 314 6.53 -8.84 -34.63
N GLY A 315 7.02 -8.71 -33.40
CA GLY A 315 8.08 -7.76 -33.03
C GLY A 315 7.66 -6.30 -32.86
N TYR A 316 7.32 -5.92 -31.62
CA TYR A 316 7.52 -4.56 -31.14
C TYR A 316 8.39 -4.63 -29.89
N THR A 317 9.65 -4.21 -30.02
CA THR A 317 10.53 -3.85 -28.91
C THR A 317 10.19 -2.41 -28.53
N PRO A 318 9.66 -2.13 -27.32
CA PRO A 318 9.68 -0.78 -26.80
C PRO A 318 11.11 -0.47 -26.36
N THR A 319 11.68 0.56 -26.97
CA THR A 319 12.89 1.24 -26.52
C THR A 319 12.73 1.67 -25.06
N LYS A 320 13.72 1.33 -24.23
CA LYS A 320 13.84 1.76 -22.83
C LYS A 320 13.66 3.27 -22.71
N SER A 321 12.56 3.69 -22.06
CA SER A 321 12.36 5.06 -21.58
C SER A 321 13.20 5.27 -20.33
N LYS A 322 13.58 6.52 -20.07
CA LYS A 322 14.62 6.95 -19.13
C LYS A 322 14.05 7.33 -17.75
N TYR A 323 12.90 6.77 -17.38
CA TYR A 323 12.08 7.24 -16.26
C TYR A 323 11.47 6.09 -15.42
N ASP A 324 12.28 5.09 -15.05
CA ASP A 324 11.83 3.96 -14.22
C ASP A 324 12.15 4.16 -12.74
N ASN A 325 11.52 5.15 -12.06
CA ASN A 325 11.62 5.30 -10.60
C ASN A 325 10.52 6.21 -10.03
N LEU A 326 9.21 5.89 -10.09
CA LEU A 326 8.18 6.82 -9.60
C LEU A 326 6.90 6.17 -9.06
N GLU A 327 6.74 6.07 -7.73
CA GLU A 327 5.48 5.68 -7.05
C GLU A 327 4.45 6.84 -6.89
N TYR A 328 4.77 8.05 -7.34
CA TYR A 328 3.99 9.26 -7.00
C TYR A 328 3.25 9.89 -8.18
N ILE A 329 3.38 9.27 -9.35
CA ILE A 329 2.66 9.57 -10.58
C ILE A 329 2.19 8.23 -11.12
N PHE A 330 0.87 8.02 -11.16
CA PHE A 330 0.33 6.81 -11.77
C PHE A 330 0.40 6.96 -13.29
N PHE A 331 1.21 6.14 -13.95
CA PHE A 331 1.08 5.89 -15.39
C PHE A 331 -0.17 5.05 -15.61
N ILE A 332 -1.25 5.66 -16.09
CA ILE A 332 -2.53 4.98 -16.29
C ILE A 332 -2.75 4.70 -17.77
N LEU A 333 -3.06 3.45 -18.10
CA LEU A 333 -3.42 3.01 -19.45
C LEU A 333 -4.81 3.52 -19.86
N LEU A 334 -4.90 4.14 -21.02
CA LEU A 334 -6.13 4.67 -21.62
C LEU A 334 -6.98 3.51 -22.22
N PRO A 335 -8.33 3.63 -22.27
CA PRO A 335 -9.17 4.80 -21.95
C PRO A 335 -9.50 4.95 -20.45
N LEU A 336 -9.55 6.21 -19.98
CA LEU A 336 -9.73 6.59 -18.57
C LEU A 336 -10.86 7.62 -18.37
N TRP A 337 -11.69 7.43 -17.34
CA TRP A 337 -12.73 8.38 -16.91
C TRP A 337 -12.25 9.24 -15.74
N TYR A 338 -12.55 10.55 -15.75
CA TYR A 338 -12.10 11.52 -14.75
C TYR A 338 -13.30 12.21 -14.07
N PRO A 339 -13.79 11.70 -12.94
CA PRO A 339 -14.74 12.42 -12.10
C PRO A 339 -14.03 13.48 -11.24
N GLY A 340 -14.61 14.67 -11.15
CA GLY A 340 -14.28 15.72 -10.18
C GLY A 340 -15.03 15.53 -8.86
N ASP A 341 -15.38 16.64 -8.21
CA ASP A 341 -16.01 16.69 -6.89
C ASP A 341 -17.36 15.96 -6.82
N ILE A 342 -17.63 15.27 -5.71
CA ILE A 342 -18.85 14.47 -5.49
C ILE A 342 -19.56 14.79 -4.18
N HIS A 343 -18.82 15.16 -3.13
CA HIS A 343 -19.36 15.68 -1.88
C HIS A 343 -20.56 14.90 -1.31
N GLY A 344 -20.42 13.58 -1.16
CA GLY A 344 -21.46 12.74 -0.58
C GLY A 344 -22.78 12.65 -1.38
N GLN A 345 -22.79 13.03 -2.66
CA GLN A 345 -23.93 12.83 -3.58
C GLN A 345 -23.97 11.40 -4.13
N TYR A 346 -24.24 10.43 -3.26
CA TYR A 346 -24.19 9.01 -3.59
C TYR A 346 -25.06 8.61 -4.80
N SER A 347 -26.25 9.19 -4.95
CA SER A 347 -27.12 8.91 -6.11
C SER A 347 -26.50 9.35 -7.43
N ASP A 348 -25.80 10.48 -7.44
CA ASP A 348 -25.15 11.00 -8.64
C ASP A 348 -23.85 10.22 -8.93
N LEU A 349 -23.16 9.74 -7.90
CA LEU A 349 -22.07 8.77 -8.06
C LEU A 349 -22.53 7.48 -8.76
N LEU A 350 -23.70 6.94 -8.41
CA LEU A 350 -24.24 5.78 -9.11
C LEU A 350 -24.54 6.08 -10.59
N ARG A 351 -25.07 7.28 -10.89
CA ARG A 351 -25.30 7.73 -12.27
C ARG A 351 -24.00 7.89 -13.06
N LEU A 352 -22.90 8.33 -12.43
CA LEU A 352 -21.58 8.37 -13.07
C LEU A 352 -21.16 6.97 -13.55
N PHE A 353 -21.37 5.93 -12.73
CA PHE A 353 -21.08 4.56 -13.11
C PHE A 353 -22.04 3.98 -14.16
N GLU A 354 -23.30 4.42 -14.18
CA GLU A 354 -24.22 4.05 -15.26
C GLU A 354 -23.73 4.55 -16.62
N HIS A 355 -23.10 5.73 -16.66
CA HIS A 355 -22.54 6.31 -17.87
C HIS A 355 -21.16 5.73 -18.24
N GLY A 356 -20.22 5.71 -17.29
CA GLY A 356 -18.84 5.30 -17.58
C GLY A 356 -18.60 3.80 -17.56
N GLY A 357 -19.57 3.01 -17.07
CA GLY A 357 -19.43 1.57 -16.87
C GLY A 357 -18.93 1.22 -15.47
N LEU A 358 -18.71 -0.08 -15.23
CA LEU A 358 -18.25 -0.58 -13.94
C LEU A 358 -16.82 -1.13 -14.05
N PRO A 359 -15.95 -0.87 -13.06
CA PRO A 359 -14.69 -1.57 -12.94
C PRO A 359 -14.87 -3.11 -12.91
N PRO A 360 -13.95 -3.89 -13.51
CA PRO A 360 -12.69 -3.46 -14.12
C PRO A 360 -12.81 -3.15 -15.63
N ARG A 361 -14.02 -3.07 -16.20
CA ARG A 361 -14.19 -2.82 -17.64
C ARG A 361 -13.88 -1.38 -18.03
N SER A 362 -13.90 -0.48 -17.06
CA SER A 362 -13.63 0.94 -17.22
C SER A 362 -12.61 1.36 -16.17
N ASN A 363 -11.65 2.19 -16.59
CA ASN A 363 -10.69 2.80 -15.68
C ASN A 363 -11.23 4.14 -15.18
N TYR A 364 -10.95 4.47 -13.92
CA TYR A 364 -11.36 5.73 -13.30
C TYR A 364 -10.22 6.40 -12.54
N LEU A 365 -10.08 7.71 -12.69
CA LEU A 365 -9.29 8.59 -11.83
C LEU A 365 -10.20 9.65 -11.23
N PHE A 366 -10.54 9.53 -9.96
CA PHE A 366 -11.29 10.56 -9.26
C PHE A 366 -10.33 11.63 -8.71
N LEU A 367 -10.71 12.91 -8.84
CA LEU A 367 -9.82 14.04 -8.56
C LEU A 367 -9.87 14.55 -7.11
N GLY A 368 -10.83 14.13 -6.29
CA GLY A 368 -10.94 14.53 -4.88
C GLY A 368 -12.37 14.84 -4.44
N ASP A 369 -12.51 15.33 -3.20
CA ASP A 369 -13.74 15.86 -2.61
C ASP A 369 -14.93 14.89 -2.66
N TYR A 370 -14.77 13.78 -1.96
CA TYR A 370 -15.74 12.68 -1.87
C TYR A 370 -16.77 12.89 -0.77
N VAL A 371 -16.40 13.62 0.29
CA VAL A 371 -17.15 13.77 1.53
C VAL A 371 -17.63 15.21 1.75
N ASP A 372 -18.42 15.40 2.81
CA ASP A 372 -19.04 16.66 3.21
C ASP A 372 -20.15 17.16 2.28
N ARG A 373 -20.94 18.14 2.78
CA ARG A 373 -22.00 18.91 2.08
C ARG A 373 -23.20 18.09 1.56
N GLY A 374 -23.00 16.89 1.03
CA GLY A 374 -24.05 15.93 0.70
C GLY A 374 -24.51 15.10 1.90
N LYS A 375 -25.58 14.34 1.69
CA LYS A 375 -26.27 13.59 2.76
C LYS A 375 -25.72 12.19 3.00
N GLN A 376 -24.86 11.69 2.10
CA GLN A 376 -24.44 10.29 2.03
C GLN A 376 -22.93 10.18 1.80
N SER A 377 -22.15 10.92 2.58
CA SER A 377 -20.68 10.91 2.46
C SER A 377 -20.13 9.52 2.76
N LEU A 378 -20.66 8.85 3.80
CA LEU A 378 -20.23 7.50 4.16
C LEU A 378 -20.47 6.48 3.05
N GLU A 379 -21.65 6.48 2.44
CA GLU A 379 -21.94 5.59 1.30
C GLU A 379 -21.03 5.88 0.11
N THR A 380 -20.79 7.16 -0.19
CA THR A 380 -19.93 7.62 -1.30
C THR A 380 -18.50 7.13 -1.10
N ILE A 381 -17.86 7.50 0.01
CA ILE A 381 -16.46 7.13 0.23
C ILE A 381 -16.27 5.62 0.43
N CYS A 382 -17.22 4.93 1.06
CA CYS A 382 -17.14 3.47 1.22
C CYS A 382 -17.23 2.75 -0.13
N LEU A 383 -18.07 3.22 -1.06
CA LEU A 383 -18.17 2.63 -2.39
C LEU A 383 -16.88 2.85 -3.19
N LEU A 384 -16.34 4.08 -3.17
CA LEU A 384 -15.10 4.42 -3.86
C LEU A 384 -13.91 3.61 -3.32
N LEU A 385 -13.75 3.52 -2.00
CA LEU A 385 -12.71 2.70 -1.39
C LEU A 385 -12.91 1.20 -1.69
N ALA A 386 -14.15 0.71 -1.70
CA ALA A 386 -14.42 -0.69 -2.06
C ALA A 386 -14.00 -1.00 -3.51
N TYR A 387 -14.22 -0.08 -4.45
CA TYR A 387 -13.73 -0.23 -5.82
C TYR A 387 -12.21 -0.11 -5.91
N LYS A 388 -11.58 0.84 -5.20
CA LYS A 388 -10.12 0.92 -5.13
C LYS A 388 -9.50 -0.38 -4.62
N ILE A 389 -10.04 -0.95 -3.54
CA ILE A 389 -9.56 -2.20 -2.95
C ILE A 389 -9.76 -3.37 -3.93
N ARG A 390 -10.89 -3.40 -4.65
CA ARG A 390 -11.23 -4.52 -5.52
C ARG A 390 -10.50 -4.46 -6.88
N TYR A 391 -10.21 -3.26 -7.38
CA TYR A 391 -9.64 -3.02 -8.70
C TYR A 391 -8.57 -1.93 -8.65
N PRO A 392 -7.45 -2.18 -7.93
CA PRO A 392 -6.43 -1.17 -7.68
C PRO A 392 -5.79 -0.61 -8.96
N GLU A 393 -5.72 -1.40 -10.03
CA GLU A 393 -5.16 -1.05 -11.35
C GLU A 393 -6.12 -0.30 -12.27
N ASN A 394 -7.40 -0.23 -11.92
CA ASN A 394 -8.44 0.38 -12.76
C ASN A 394 -9.16 1.53 -12.04
N PHE A 395 -8.86 1.77 -10.77
CA PHE A 395 -9.60 2.71 -9.95
C PHE A 395 -8.62 3.50 -9.10
N PHE A 396 -8.54 4.79 -9.33
CA PHE A 396 -7.57 5.70 -8.73
C PHE A 396 -8.33 6.85 -8.06
N LEU A 397 -7.85 7.25 -6.88
CA LEU A 397 -8.47 8.29 -6.06
C LEU A 397 -7.38 9.29 -5.69
N LEU A 398 -7.53 10.53 -6.11
CA LEU A 398 -6.71 11.64 -5.62
C LEU A 398 -7.35 12.23 -4.35
N ARG A 399 -6.57 13.02 -3.62
CA ARG A 399 -6.98 13.71 -2.42
C ARG A 399 -7.55 15.08 -2.79
N GLY A 400 -8.71 15.43 -2.27
CA GLY A 400 -9.22 16.79 -2.27
C GLY A 400 -9.03 17.51 -0.93
N ASN A 401 -9.38 18.78 -0.87
CA ASN A 401 -9.29 19.57 0.36
C ASN A 401 -10.35 19.15 1.39
N HIS A 402 -11.47 18.56 0.99
CA HIS A 402 -12.46 17.97 1.90
C HIS A 402 -12.03 16.62 2.49
N GLU A 403 -10.94 16.03 1.98
CA GLU A 403 -10.24 14.93 2.65
C GLU A 403 -9.22 15.42 3.71
N CYS A 404 -9.32 16.70 4.13
CA CYS A 404 -8.58 17.25 5.27
C CYS A 404 -9.41 17.26 6.56
N ALA A 405 -8.79 16.86 7.68
CA ALA A 405 -9.44 16.78 8.99
C ALA A 405 -10.05 18.11 9.46
N SER A 406 -9.40 19.24 9.18
CA SER A 406 -9.88 20.57 9.57
C SER A 406 -11.15 20.94 8.79
N VAL A 407 -11.21 20.58 7.51
CA VAL A 407 -12.32 20.87 6.60
C VAL A 407 -13.51 19.97 6.93
N ASN A 408 -13.32 18.65 6.90
CA ASN A 408 -14.43 17.71 7.07
C ASN A 408 -14.97 17.59 8.49
N ARG A 409 -14.29 18.23 9.45
CA ARG A 409 -14.83 18.51 10.78
C ARG A 409 -15.95 19.55 10.75
N ILE A 410 -15.90 20.50 9.82
CA ILE A 410 -16.79 21.67 9.77
C ILE A 410 -17.92 21.45 8.76
N TYR A 411 -17.67 20.75 7.65
CA TYR A 411 -18.60 20.66 6.52
C TYR A 411 -19.49 19.40 6.48
N GLY A 412 -19.49 18.61 7.55
CA GLY A 412 -20.56 17.66 7.87
C GLY A 412 -20.14 16.20 8.01
N PHE A 413 -18.99 15.77 7.48
CA PHE A 413 -18.58 14.36 7.53
C PHE A 413 -18.27 13.88 8.93
N TYR A 414 -17.60 14.71 9.76
CA TYR A 414 -17.38 14.41 11.18
C TYR A 414 -18.70 14.16 11.92
N ASP A 415 -19.67 15.04 11.73
CA ASP A 415 -20.98 14.91 12.36
C ASP A 415 -21.76 13.72 11.82
N GLU A 416 -21.64 13.41 10.52
CA GLU A 416 -22.21 12.21 9.93
C GLU A 416 -21.65 10.94 10.59
N CYS A 417 -20.32 10.83 10.67
CA CYS A 417 -19.61 9.72 11.31
C CYS A 417 -19.98 9.59 12.79
N LYS A 418 -19.96 10.70 13.54
CA LYS A 418 -20.27 10.77 14.97
C LYS A 418 -21.72 10.37 15.24
N ARG A 419 -22.67 10.87 14.44
CA ARG A 419 -24.11 10.63 14.62
C ARG A 419 -24.51 9.21 14.25
N ARG A 420 -23.99 8.67 13.14
CA ARG A 420 -24.36 7.34 12.64
C ARG A 420 -23.59 6.23 13.34
N PHE A 421 -22.35 6.50 13.74
CA PHE A 421 -21.45 5.53 14.35
C PHE A 421 -20.75 6.12 15.58
N ASN A 422 -19.50 6.57 15.44
CA ASN A 422 -18.72 7.18 16.50
C ASN A 422 -17.53 7.97 15.92
N VAL A 423 -16.91 8.81 16.76
CA VAL A 423 -15.76 9.65 16.37
C VAL A 423 -14.53 8.84 15.94
N ARG A 424 -14.38 7.58 16.38
CA ARG A 424 -13.25 6.74 15.92
C ARG A 424 -13.37 6.40 14.45
N LEU A 425 -14.59 6.27 13.91
CA LEU A 425 -14.79 6.04 12.48
C LEU A 425 -14.29 7.23 11.65
N TRP A 426 -14.60 8.46 12.08
CA TRP A 426 -14.07 9.66 11.45
C TRP A 426 -12.54 9.68 11.45
N LYS A 427 -11.91 9.37 12.59
CA LYS A 427 -10.44 9.29 12.68
C LYS A 427 -9.84 8.28 11.69
N LEU A 428 -10.46 7.10 11.55
CA LEU A 428 -10.00 6.09 10.58
C LEU A 428 -10.08 6.59 9.13
N PHE A 429 -11.13 7.33 8.78
CA PHE A 429 -11.20 7.96 7.46
C PHE A 429 -10.15 9.05 7.31
N THR A 430 -9.91 9.88 8.32
CA THR A 430 -8.84 10.89 8.30
C THR A 430 -7.46 10.24 8.09
N ASP A 431 -7.16 9.17 8.83
CA ASP A 431 -5.90 8.43 8.67
C ASP A 431 -5.77 7.89 7.24
N CYS A 432 -6.86 7.36 6.67
CA CYS A 432 -6.90 6.88 5.28
C CYS A 432 -6.72 8.02 4.26
N PHE A 433 -7.35 9.17 4.50
CA PHE A 433 -7.26 10.35 3.64
C PHE A 433 -5.86 10.94 3.60
N ASN A 434 -5.13 10.87 4.71
CA ASN A 434 -3.74 11.31 4.78
C ASN A 434 -2.82 10.48 3.87
N CYS A 435 -3.20 9.27 3.50
CA CYS A 435 -2.47 8.42 2.56
C CYS A 435 -2.79 8.68 1.08
N LEU A 436 -3.87 9.41 0.77
CA LEU A 436 -4.31 9.59 -0.63
C LEU A 436 -3.28 10.37 -1.46
N PRO A 437 -3.03 9.97 -2.71
CA PRO A 437 -2.16 10.72 -3.63
C PRO A 437 -2.78 12.07 -3.98
N VAL A 438 -1.95 13.06 -4.30
CA VAL A 438 -2.41 14.44 -4.56
C VAL A 438 -2.37 14.81 -6.04
N ALA A 439 -1.66 14.02 -6.86
CA ALA A 439 -1.61 14.18 -8.29
C ALA A 439 -1.48 12.83 -9.01
N ALA A 440 -1.77 12.82 -10.31
CA ALA A 440 -1.45 11.75 -11.23
C ALA A 440 -0.95 12.36 -12.55
N LEU A 441 -0.11 11.65 -13.30
CA LEU A 441 0.32 12.09 -14.63
C LEU A 441 0.02 10.99 -15.64
N ILE A 442 -0.79 11.33 -16.64
CA ILE A 442 -1.32 10.38 -17.61
C ILE A 442 -0.53 10.51 -18.91
N ASP A 443 -0.02 9.36 -19.38
CA ASP A 443 0.74 9.24 -20.62
C ASP A 443 1.88 10.26 -20.75
N GLU A 444 2.50 10.64 -19.63
CA GLU A 444 3.53 11.69 -19.55
C GLU A 444 3.09 13.08 -20.06
N ARG A 445 1.81 13.30 -20.35
CA ARG A 445 1.31 14.51 -21.01
C ARG A 445 0.22 15.26 -20.25
N ILE A 446 -0.55 14.59 -19.38
CA ILE A 446 -1.67 15.22 -18.66
C ILE A 446 -1.45 15.16 -17.15
N LEU A 447 -1.21 16.30 -16.51
CA LEU A 447 -1.10 16.40 -15.06
C LEU A 447 -2.48 16.57 -14.43
N CYS A 448 -2.85 15.67 -13.53
CA CYS A 448 -4.13 15.63 -12.84
C CYS A 448 -3.96 15.95 -11.34
N MET A 449 -4.82 16.78 -10.76
CA MET A 449 -4.83 17.12 -9.32
C MET A 449 -6.20 17.65 -8.88
N HIS A 450 -6.39 17.95 -7.58
CA HIS A 450 -7.66 18.51 -7.10
C HIS A 450 -7.76 20.01 -7.30
N GLY A 451 -6.87 20.76 -6.64
CA GLY A 451 -6.78 22.22 -6.71
C GLY A 451 -6.03 22.65 -7.96
N GLY A 452 -4.83 23.20 -7.82
CA GLY A 452 -4.09 23.69 -8.97
C GLY A 452 -2.61 23.91 -8.69
N LEU A 453 -2.00 24.81 -9.45
CA LEU A 453 -0.56 25.06 -9.37
C LEU A 453 -0.18 25.79 -8.08
N SER A 454 1.06 25.58 -7.64
CA SER A 454 1.68 26.27 -6.49
C SER A 454 2.88 27.11 -6.96
N PRO A 455 3.17 28.27 -6.32
CA PRO A 455 4.44 28.95 -6.51
C PRO A 455 5.65 28.08 -6.16
N ASP A 456 5.46 27.11 -5.26
CA ASP A 456 6.47 26.14 -4.82
C ASP A 456 6.55 24.92 -5.75
N LEU A 457 5.70 24.84 -6.78
CA LEU A 457 5.74 23.79 -7.79
C LEU A 457 6.63 24.22 -8.96
N HIS A 458 7.90 23.89 -8.88
CA HIS A 458 8.88 24.23 -9.92
C HIS A 458 9.01 23.14 -10.98
N ASN A 459 8.83 21.88 -10.60
CA ASN A 459 8.86 20.70 -11.45
C ASN A 459 8.10 19.53 -10.81
N LEU A 460 7.91 18.43 -11.55
CA LEU A 460 7.15 17.28 -11.05
C LEU A 460 7.81 16.53 -9.86
N ASP A 461 9.13 16.67 -9.64
CA ASP A 461 9.83 16.12 -8.47
C ASP A 461 9.42 16.77 -7.17
N ASP A 462 8.97 18.03 -7.19
CA ASP A 462 8.46 18.68 -6.00
C ASP A 462 7.20 17.96 -5.48
N ILE A 463 6.30 17.51 -6.37
CA ILE A 463 5.14 16.70 -6.02
C ILE A 463 5.57 15.32 -5.52
N ARG A 464 6.56 14.71 -6.19
CA ARG A 464 7.08 13.37 -5.84
C ARG A 464 7.75 13.37 -4.46
N SER A 465 8.30 14.51 -4.02
CA SER A 465 8.93 14.68 -2.71
C SER A 465 7.95 14.81 -1.54
N LEU A 466 6.65 15.02 -1.82
CA LEU A 466 5.63 15.17 -0.79
C LEU A 466 5.45 13.88 0.03
N GLN A 467 5.70 14.01 1.34
CA GLN A 467 5.57 12.91 2.27
C GLN A 467 4.10 12.52 2.49
N ARG A 468 3.83 11.21 2.53
CA ARG A 468 2.52 10.63 2.88
C ARG A 468 2.74 9.42 3.81
N PRO A 469 1.90 9.20 4.84
CA PRO A 469 0.72 9.98 5.19
C PRO A 469 1.07 11.36 5.76
N ALA A 470 0.31 12.39 5.37
CA ALA A 470 0.49 13.74 5.89
C ALA A 470 -0.84 14.43 6.14
N ASP A 471 -0.93 15.19 7.23
CA ASP A 471 -1.98 16.21 7.38
C ASP A 471 -1.68 17.37 6.41
N VAL A 472 -2.74 18.06 5.94
CA VAL A 472 -2.57 19.21 5.06
C VAL A 472 -2.10 20.41 5.89
N PRO A 473 -0.93 21.00 5.61
CA PRO A 473 -0.44 22.18 6.32
C PRO A 473 -1.28 23.43 6.00
N GLU A 474 -1.11 24.49 6.79
CA GLU A 474 -1.80 25.77 6.56
C GLU A 474 -1.31 26.48 5.27
N SER A 475 -0.09 26.19 4.82
CA SER A 475 0.52 26.76 3.61
C SER A 475 1.56 25.82 2.99
N GLY A 476 2.04 26.16 1.79
CA GLY A 476 3.06 25.42 1.04
C GLY A 476 2.47 24.46 0.02
N LEU A 477 3.35 23.78 -0.73
CA LEU A 477 3.00 22.96 -1.89
C LEU A 477 1.78 22.04 -1.69
N LEU A 478 1.76 21.21 -0.63
CA LEU A 478 0.64 20.30 -0.37
C LEU A 478 -0.69 21.04 -0.15
N CYS A 479 -0.66 22.19 0.54
CA CYS A 479 -1.84 23.04 0.70
C CYS A 479 -2.28 23.58 -0.67
N ASP A 480 -1.34 24.09 -1.46
CA ASP A 480 -1.64 24.74 -2.72
C ASP A 480 -2.18 23.80 -3.80
N LEU A 481 -1.67 22.57 -3.88
CA LEU A 481 -2.18 21.53 -4.79
C LEU A 481 -3.64 21.16 -4.52
N LEU A 482 -4.16 21.46 -3.31
CA LEU A 482 -5.53 21.16 -2.91
C LEU A 482 -6.44 22.39 -2.90
N TRP A 483 -5.88 23.61 -2.86
CA TRP A 483 -6.65 24.83 -2.58
C TRP A 483 -6.54 25.94 -3.61
N SER A 484 -5.49 25.97 -4.43
CA SER A 484 -5.25 27.05 -5.38
C SER A 484 -6.30 27.07 -6.50
N ASP A 485 -6.53 28.24 -7.10
CA ASP A 485 -7.57 28.46 -8.11
C ASP A 485 -7.06 29.26 -9.33
N PRO A 486 -7.44 28.90 -10.57
CA PRO A 486 -7.23 29.77 -11.72
C PRO A 486 -8.00 31.08 -11.56
N SER A 487 -7.37 32.19 -11.97
CA SER A 487 -7.98 33.52 -12.02
C SER A 487 -8.03 34.03 -13.46
N ARG A 488 -9.21 34.49 -13.88
CA ARG A 488 -9.44 35.05 -15.23
C ARG A 488 -8.90 36.48 -15.37
N ASP A 489 -8.82 37.20 -14.26
CA ASP A 489 -8.52 38.63 -14.23
C ASP A 489 -7.10 38.94 -13.74
N GLY A 490 -6.33 37.92 -13.34
CA GLY A 490 -4.99 38.04 -12.78
C GLY A 490 -3.89 37.54 -13.72
N GLN A 491 -2.73 38.19 -13.69
CA GLN A 491 -1.48 37.73 -14.30
C GLN A 491 -0.56 37.18 -13.20
N GLY A 492 0.12 36.06 -13.45
CA GLY A 492 1.03 35.45 -12.48
C GLY A 492 0.30 34.89 -11.25
N TRP A 493 0.84 35.16 -10.06
CA TRP A 493 0.29 34.68 -8.77
C TRP A 493 -0.46 35.76 -8.02
N GLY A 494 -1.61 35.42 -7.43
CA GLY A 494 -2.40 36.28 -6.56
C GLY A 494 -2.75 35.60 -5.24
N LEU A 495 -3.22 36.37 -4.26
CA LEU A 495 -3.83 35.79 -3.05
C LEU A 495 -5.20 35.21 -3.40
N ASN A 496 -5.58 34.11 -2.75
CA ASN A 496 -6.89 33.52 -2.95
C ASN A 496 -7.93 34.12 -1.99
N ASP A 497 -9.11 34.49 -2.51
CA ASP A 497 -10.24 35.02 -1.74
C ASP A 497 -10.79 34.02 -0.71
N ARG A 498 -10.43 32.74 -0.83
CA ARG A 498 -10.69 31.71 0.20
C ARG A 498 -9.92 31.95 1.51
N GLY A 499 -8.93 32.84 1.51
CA GLY A 499 -8.06 33.10 2.66
C GLY A 499 -7.01 32.02 2.90
N VAL A 500 -6.81 31.13 1.94
CA VAL A 500 -5.81 30.04 1.94
C VAL A 500 -5.29 29.83 0.53
N SER A 501 -3.99 29.58 0.39
CA SER A 501 -3.32 29.38 -0.91
C SER A 501 -3.40 30.59 -1.86
N TYR A 502 -3.16 30.35 -3.14
CA TYR A 502 -2.95 31.33 -4.20
C TYR A 502 -3.98 31.19 -5.31
N THR A 503 -4.12 32.26 -6.09
CA THR A 503 -4.69 32.22 -7.43
C THR A 503 -3.58 32.27 -8.48
N PHE A 504 -3.82 31.74 -9.68
CA PHE A 504 -2.85 31.78 -10.78
C PHE A 504 -3.46 32.15 -12.13
N GLY A 505 -2.70 32.91 -12.93
CA GLY A 505 -3.09 33.35 -14.26
C GLY A 505 -2.85 32.31 -15.36
N ALA A 506 -3.33 32.62 -16.58
CA ALA A 506 -3.16 31.77 -17.75
C ALA A 506 -1.69 31.68 -18.20
N ASP A 507 -0.91 32.73 -17.94
CA ASP A 507 0.53 32.78 -18.18
C ASP A 507 1.28 31.76 -17.32
N THR A 508 0.94 31.64 -16.03
CA THR A 508 1.51 30.63 -15.13
C THR A 508 1.25 29.20 -15.61
N VAL A 509 0.04 28.93 -16.11
CA VAL A 509 -0.31 27.62 -16.68
C VAL A 509 0.53 27.32 -17.92
N THR A 510 0.62 28.29 -18.83
CA THR A 510 1.36 28.15 -20.09
C THR A 510 2.84 27.89 -19.81
N GLU A 511 3.45 28.72 -18.95
CA GLU A 511 4.87 28.60 -18.57
C GLU A 511 5.16 27.23 -17.94
N PHE A 512 4.29 26.78 -17.02
CA PHE A 512 4.50 25.50 -16.34
C PHE A 512 4.44 24.32 -17.32
N LEU A 513 3.43 24.28 -18.19
CA LEU A 513 3.26 23.21 -19.17
C LEU A 513 4.42 23.16 -20.17
N GLU A 514 4.85 24.31 -20.70
CA GLU A 514 6.00 24.39 -21.59
C GLU A 514 7.29 23.91 -20.90
N LYS A 515 7.50 24.32 -19.65
CA LYS A 515 8.69 23.94 -18.87
C LYS A 515 8.74 22.44 -18.56
N GLN A 516 7.58 21.80 -18.38
CA GLN A 516 7.48 20.38 -18.01
C GLN A 516 7.22 19.43 -19.21
N ASP A 517 7.12 19.96 -20.43
CA ASP A 517 6.72 19.20 -21.64
C ASP A 517 5.36 18.49 -21.49
N LEU A 518 4.37 19.21 -20.98
CA LEU A 518 3.00 18.72 -20.75
C LEU A 518 1.99 19.40 -21.68
N ASP A 519 0.92 18.68 -21.99
CA ASP A 519 -0.13 19.17 -22.91
C ASP A 519 -1.34 19.77 -22.16
N LEU A 520 -1.67 19.24 -20.97
CA LEU A 520 -2.89 19.60 -20.25
C LEU A 520 -2.76 19.45 -18.73
N ILE A 521 -3.35 20.38 -17.99
CA ILE A 521 -3.67 20.23 -16.57
C ILE A 521 -5.15 19.87 -16.43
N CYS A 522 -5.46 18.77 -15.76
CA CYS A 522 -6.82 18.38 -15.36
C CYS A 522 -7.00 18.58 -13.86
N ARG A 523 -7.98 19.38 -13.45
CA ARG A 523 -8.26 19.67 -12.04
C ARG A 523 -9.74 19.61 -11.69
N ALA A 524 -10.05 19.82 -10.42
CA ALA A 524 -11.40 19.89 -9.88
C ALA A 524 -11.58 21.14 -8.98
N HIS A 525 -12.27 21.04 -7.83
CA HIS A 525 -12.35 22.02 -6.73
C HIS A 525 -13.25 23.27 -6.94
N GLN A 526 -13.40 23.78 -8.17
CA GLN A 526 -14.30 24.90 -8.45
C GLN A 526 -15.61 24.44 -9.07
N VAL A 527 -16.74 24.91 -8.52
CA VAL A 527 -18.06 24.70 -9.11
C VAL A 527 -18.12 25.46 -10.42
N VAL A 528 -18.44 24.75 -11.50
CA VAL A 528 -18.56 25.29 -12.86
C VAL A 528 -19.93 24.92 -13.43
N GLU A 529 -20.53 25.84 -14.20
CA GLU A 529 -21.94 25.78 -14.61
C GLU A 529 -22.28 24.49 -15.37
N ASP A 530 -21.47 24.13 -16.37
CA ASP A 530 -21.68 22.96 -17.22
C ASP A 530 -21.03 21.68 -16.64
N GLY A 531 -20.49 21.73 -15.42
CA GLY A 531 -19.75 20.63 -14.81
C GLY A 531 -18.31 20.46 -15.34
N TYR A 532 -17.92 21.22 -16.37
CA TYR A 532 -16.51 21.37 -16.77
C TYR A 532 -16.25 22.79 -17.30
N GLU A 533 -15.00 23.23 -17.25
CA GLU A 533 -14.59 24.53 -17.78
C GLU A 533 -13.14 24.50 -18.26
N PHE A 534 -12.87 25.07 -19.44
CA PHE A 534 -11.50 25.27 -19.93
C PHE A 534 -10.95 26.63 -19.51
N PHE A 535 -9.67 26.65 -19.20
CA PHE A 535 -8.86 27.83 -18.90
C PHE A 535 -7.58 27.83 -19.74
N ALA A 536 -6.89 28.98 -19.79
CA ALA A 536 -5.59 29.15 -20.47
C ALA A 536 -5.54 28.51 -21.87
N ASN A 537 -6.36 28.98 -22.82
CA ASN A 537 -6.42 28.44 -24.18
C ASN A 537 -6.63 26.91 -24.26
N ARG A 538 -7.43 26.35 -23.33
CA ARG A 538 -7.69 24.90 -23.18
C ARG A 538 -6.52 24.07 -22.67
N GLN A 539 -5.50 24.70 -22.12
CA GLN A 539 -4.36 24.03 -21.50
C GLN A 539 -4.63 23.62 -20.04
N LEU A 540 -5.72 24.10 -19.44
CA LEU A 540 -6.23 23.60 -18.18
C LEU A 540 -7.74 23.33 -18.30
N VAL A 541 -8.19 22.22 -17.71
CA VAL A 541 -9.61 21.89 -17.56
C VAL A 541 -9.96 21.67 -16.09
N THR A 542 -11.05 22.29 -15.64
CA THR A 542 -11.68 22.03 -14.35
C THR A 542 -12.88 21.12 -14.57
N ILE A 543 -13.02 20.06 -13.76
CA ILE A 543 -14.14 19.11 -13.79
C ILE A 543 -14.83 19.12 -12.43
N PHE A 544 -16.16 19.20 -12.43
CA PHE A 544 -16.99 19.15 -11.25
C PHE A 544 -18.11 18.13 -11.48
N SER A 545 -18.19 17.07 -10.67
CA SER A 545 -19.09 15.94 -10.95
C SER A 545 -20.38 15.94 -10.12
N ALA A 546 -20.57 16.92 -9.25
CA ALA A 546 -21.72 17.07 -8.36
C ALA A 546 -22.78 18.03 -8.96
N PRO A 547 -23.84 17.53 -9.64
CA PRO A 547 -24.89 18.38 -10.19
C PRO A 547 -25.77 18.98 -9.09
N ASN A 548 -26.25 20.20 -9.31
CA ASN A 548 -27.03 20.99 -8.36
C ASN A 548 -26.39 20.98 -6.97
N TYR A 549 -25.12 21.34 -6.94
CA TYR A 549 -24.27 21.32 -5.76
C TYR A 549 -24.94 22.04 -4.59
N CYS A 550 -24.84 21.45 -3.40
CA CYS A 550 -25.53 21.91 -2.16
C CYS A 550 -27.06 22.12 -2.29
N GLY A 551 -27.68 21.78 -3.42
CA GLY A 551 -29.07 22.09 -3.72
C GLY A 551 -29.35 23.53 -4.16
N GLU A 552 -28.31 24.33 -4.43
CA GLU A 552 -28.43 25.80 -4.61
C GLU A 552 -27.79 26.32 -5.89
N PHE A 553 -26.85 25.59 -6.51
CA PHE A 553 -26.01 26.12 -7.58
C PHE A 553 -26.58 25.87 -9.00
N ASP A 554 -27.60 25.02 -9.14
CA ASP A 554 -28.23 24.62 -10.43
C ASP A 554 -27.26 24.16 -11.54
N ASN A 555 -26.01 23.87 -11.18
CA ASN A 555 -24.96 23.45 -12.09
C ASN A 555 -25.19 22.01 -12.59
N ALA A 556 -24.67 21.69 -13.77
CA ALA A 556 -24.47 20.31 -14.18
C ALA A 556 -23.22 19.71 -13.49
N GLY A 557 -23.17 18.39 -13.42
CA GLY A 557 -21.94 17.65 -13.19
C GLY A 557 -21.35 17.19 -14.53
N ALA A 558 -20.06 16.91 -14.59
CA ALA A 558 -19.45 16.27 -15.76
C ALA A 558 -18.45 15.18 -15.37
N MET A 559 -18.11 14.34 -16.32
CA MET A 559 -17.02 13.37 -16.26
C MET A 559 -16.28 13.41 -17.59
N MET A 560 -14.96 13.55 -17.56
CA MET A 560 -14.14 13.56 -18.78
C MET A 560 -13.71 12.13 -19.14
N THR A 561 -13.53 11.86 -20.43
CA THR A 561 -12.80 10.71 -20.96
C THR A 561 -11.61 11.18 -21.76
N VAL A 562 -10.51 10.46 -21.64
CA VAL A 562 -9.36 10.60 -22.54
C VAL A 562 -9.18 9.28 -23.28
N ASP A 563 -9.10 9.34 -24.61
CA ASP A 563 -8.80 8.18 -25.46
C ASP A 563 -7.29 8.07 -25.75
N GLU A 564 -6.89 7.00 -26.43
CA GLU A 564 -5.48 6.71 -26.79
C GLU A 564 -4.80 7.80 -27.63
N THR A 565 -5.56 8.76 -28.18
CA THR A 565 -5.02 9.90 -28.93
C THR A 565 -4.93 11.17 -28.08
N LEU A 566 -5.14 11.03 -26.76
CA LEU A 566 -5.27 12.12 -25.80
C LEU A 566 -6.45 13.06 -26.07
N THR A 567 -7.46 12.60 -26.84
CA THR A 567 -8.64 13.41 -27.11
C THR A 567 -9.58 13.42 -25.92
N CYS A 568 -9.84 14.61 -25.36
CA CYS A 568 -10.79 14.80 -24.26
C CYS A 568 -12.24 14.86 -24.78
N SER A 569 -13.13 14.04 -24.20
CA SER A 569 -14.58 14.13 -24.37
C SER A 569 -15.28 14.24 -23.02
N PHE A 570 -16.46 14.84 -22.95
CA PHE A 570 -17.17 15.10 -21.69
C PHE A 570 -18.56 14.49 -21.70
N GLN A 571 -18.88 13.73 -20.65
CA GLN A 571 -20.23 13.27 -20.36
C GLN A 571 -20.86 14.19 -19.31
N ILE A 572 -21.94 14.88 -19.69
CA ILE A 572 -22.66 15.80 -18.80
C ILE A 572 -23.74 15.05 -18.01
N LEU A 573 -23.80 15.31 -16.72
CA LEU A 573 -24.78 14.82 -15.76
C LEU A 573 -25.66 15.99 -15.33
N LYS A 574 -26.87 16.07 -15.89
CA LYS A 574 -27.85 17.08 -15.47
C LYS A 574 -28.38 16.79 -14.05
N PRO A 575 -28.80 17.82 -13.29
CA PRO A 575 -29.55 17.63 -12.05
C PRO A 575 -30.74 16.68 -12.26
N ALA A 576 -30.99 15.79 -11.30
CA ALA A 576 -32.16 14.92 -11.36
C ALA A 576 -33.45 15.74 -11.26
N ASP A 577 -34.44 15.46 -12.13
CA ASP A 577 -35.71 16.18 -12.14
C ASP A 577 -36.39 16.16 -10.76
N LYS A 578 -36.75 17.34 -10.24
CA LYS A 578 -37.59 17.44 -9.05
C LYS A 578 -38.94 16.81 -9.39
N LYS A 579 -39.25 15.62 -8.86
CA LYS A 579 -40.62 15.08 -8.91
C LYS A 579 -41.59 16.18 -8.45
N PRO A 580 -42.67 16.47 -9.20
CA PRO A 580 -43.59 17.53 -8.82
C PRO A 580 -44.17 17.20 -7.45
N LYS A 581 -44.16 18.18 -6.54
CA LYS A 581 -44.88 18.10 -5.27
C LYS A 581 -46.36 17.87 -5.61
N PHE A 582 -46.85 16.66 -5.35
CA PHE A 582 -48.28 16.39 -5.40
C PHE A 582 -48.99 17.38 -4.48
N GLY A 583 -50.04 18.00 -5.03
CA GLY A 583 -50.74 19.13 -4.46
C GLY A 583 -51.32 18.88 -3.06
N SER A 584 -51.54 20.01 -2.41
CA SER A 584 -52.30 20.17 -1.17
C SER A 584 -53.51 19.25 -1.07
N PHE A 585 -53.55 18.43 -0.02
CA PHE A 585 -54.81 18.03 0.61
C PHE A 585 -54.70 18.28 2.11
N SER A 586 -55.49 19.24 2.57
CA SER A 586 -55.78 19.51 3.98
C SER A 586 -56.80 18.49 4.48
N PHE A 587 -56.51 17.78 5.58
CA PHE A 587 -57.54 17.30 6.51
C PHE A 587 -56.97 17.15 7.93
N GLY A 588 -57.54 17.94 8.85
CA GLY A 588 -58.07 17.52 10.15
C GLY A 588 -57.16 16.87 11.21
N THR A 589 -57.03 17.56 12.33
CA THR A 589 -56.46 17.10 13.61
C THR A 589 -57.22 15.92 14.24
N SER A 590 -56.52 14.88 14.71
CA SER A 590 -56.92 14.09 15.89
C SER A 590 -55.73 13.29 16.47
N ALA A 591 -55.77 13.11 17.79
CA ALA A 591 -54.68 12.70 18.66
C ALA A 591 -54.19 11.24 18.56
N ALA A 592 -52.94 11.07 19.00
CA ALA A 592 -52.33 9.92 19.70
C ALA A 592 -52.69 8.48 19.25
N ALA A 593 -51.69 7.81 18.67
CA ALA A 593 -51.41 6.40 18.92
C ALA A 593 -49.90 6.13 18.78
N LYS A 594 -49.23 5.79 19.88
CA LYS A 594 -47.97 5.02 19.82
C LYS A 594 -48.35 3.55 19.63
N PRO A 595 -47.68 2.86 18.70
CA PRO A 595 -47.11 1.56 19.04
C PRO A 595 -45.62 1.55 18.73
N GLY A 596 -44.85 1.00 19.66
CA GLY A 596 -43.40 0.93 19.57
C GLY A 596 -42.93 0.05 18.41
N TYR A 597 -41.87 0.50 17.75
CA TYR A 597 -40.89 -0.35 17.11
C TYR A 597 -39.54 0.35 17.17
N THR A 598 -38.66 -0.13 18.03
CA THR A 598 -37.23 0.19 18.04
C THR A 598 -36.58 -0.48 16.82
N PRO A 599 -35.94 0.25 15.89
CA PRO A 599 -35.10 -0.38 14.89
C PRO A 599 -33.78 -0.76 15.55
N THR A 600 -33.54 -2.06 15.72
CA THR A 600 -32.26 -2.60 16.15
C THR A 600 -31.14 -2.21 15.17
N LYS A 601 -29.97 -1.87 15.73
CA LYS A 601 -28.75 -1.34 15.09
C LYS A 601 -28.07 -2.25 14.05
N SER A 602 -28.77 -3.19 13.42
CA SER A 602 -28.13 -4.28 12.66
C SER A 602 -28.64 -4.49 11.23
N LYS A 603 -29.43 -3.56 10.66
CA LYS A 603 -30.07 -3.80 9.34
C LYS A 603 -29.69 -2.89 8.18
N MET A 604 -28.90 -1.82 8.37
CA MET A 604 -28.43 -1.01 7.22
C MET A 604 -27.17 -1.58 6.55
N PHE A 605 -26.35 -2.36 7.26
CA PHE A 605 -25.15 -2.99 6.67
C PHE A 605 -25.47 -4.19 5.77
N LEU A 606 -26.66 -4.79 5.91
CA LEU A 606 -27.10 -5.89 5.06
C LEU A 606 -27.57 -5.43 3.66
N PHE A 607 -27.94 -4.16 3.48
CA PHE A 607 -28.55 -3.70 2.24
C PHE A 607 -27.53 -3.44 1.11
N LEU A 608 -26.27 -3.13 1.45
CA LEU A 608 -25.20 -2.98 0.46
C LEU A 608 -24.68 -4.34 -0.06
N PHE A 609 -24.87 -5.42 0.70
CA PHE A 609 -24.46 -6.78 0.30
C PHE A 609 -25.42 -7.42 -0.72
N PHE A 610 -26.65 -6.93 -0.87
CA PHE A 610 -27.67 -7.61 -1.66
C PHE A 610 -27.71 -7.24 -3.15
N TYR A 611 -27.09 -6.13 -3.59
CA TYR A 611 -27.12 -5.72 -5.01
C TYR A 611 -25.85 -6.04 -5.80
N VAL A 612 -24.76 -6.41 -5.14
CA VAL A 612 -23.58 -6.99 -5.79
C VAL A 612 -23.59 -8.47 -5.43
N LYS A 613 -24.10 -9.33 -6.31
CA LYS A 613 -23.97 -10.81 -6.19
C LYS A 613 -22.49 -11.17 -6.11
N LEU A 614 -21.97 -11.24 -4.89
CA LEU A 614 -20.73 -11.92 -4.55
C LEU A 614 -21.10 -13.37 -4.25
N ASP A 615 -20.80 -14.27 -5.19
CA ASP A 615 -20.60 -15.70 -4.90
C ASP A 615 -19.36 -15.84 -4.00
N ILE A 616 -19.53 -15.50 -2.72
CA ILE A 616 -18.68 -15.99 -1.64
C ILE A 616 -19.45 -17.15 -1.03
N ALA A 617 -19.24 -18.34 -1.59
CA ALA A 617 -19.59 -19.58 -0.92
C ALA A 617 -18.67 -19.73 0.30
N LEU A 618 -19.25 -19.56 1.48
CA LEU A 618 -18.70 -19.99 2.76
C LEU A 618 -18.74 -21.52 2.81
N HIS A 619 -17.59 -22.18 2.62
CA HIS A 619 -17.31 -23.53 3.10
C HIS A 619 -15.87 -23.64 3.58
#